data_AF-A0A1I2EYL6-F1
#
_entry.id   AF-A0A1I2EYL6-F1
#
_cell.length_a   1.000
_cell.length_b   1.000
_cell.length_c   1.000
_cell.angle_alpha   90.00
_cell.angle_beta   90.00
_cell.angle_gamma   90.00
#
_symmetry.space_group_name_H-M   'P 1'
#
loop_
_entity.id
_entity.type
_entity.pdbx_description
1 polymer ?
#
loop_
_entity_poly.entity_id
_entity_poly.type
_entity_poly.pdbx_seq_one_letter_code
_entity_poly.pdbx_strand_id
1 'polypeptide(L)'
;MSPPRAILALALVSACAQAGPSSRTLHYIDKTLVSTPPVDHRAYAAYMQAQLALDADPPDLGRALQQIDLALRYDRDDPHLWTTRGEIELRLGDVDAARRSSARALAFGPEYPPALQLAAQLQLPGGRQVAEARAR
;
A
#
# COMPACT_ATOMS: atom_id res chain seq x y z
N MET A 1 -20.89 -51.43 38.55
CA MET A 1 -20.35 -50.40 39.46
C MET A 1 -18.97 -50.04 38.94
N SER A 2 -18.86 -48.91 38.26
CA SER A 2 -17.65 -48.45 37.55
C SER A 2 -17.30 -47.05 38.04
N PRO A 3 -16.04 -46.72 38.37
CA PRO A 3 -15.62 -45.32 38.41
C PRO A 3 -15.04 -44.89 37.05
N PRO A 4 -15.38 -43.68 36.58
CA PRO A 4 -15.00 -43.20 35.25
C PRO A 4 -13.56 -42.66 35.18
N ARG A 5 -12.99 -42.77 33.97
CA ARG A 5 -11.69 -42.27 33.54
C ARG A 5 -11.65 -40.74 33.62
N ALA A 6 -10.82 -40.18 34.49
CA ALA A 6 -10.50 -38.76 34.51
C ALA A 6 -9.36 -38.48 33.52
N ILE A 7 -9.69 -38.18 32.27
CA ILE A 7 -8.76 -37.60 31.31
C ILE A 7 -8.69 -36.10 31.65
N LEU A 8 -7.60 -35.67 32.29
CA LEU A 8 -7.29 -34.27 32.50
C LEU A 8 -6.99 -33.63 31.13
N ALA A 9 -7.99 -33.03 30.50
CA ALA A 9 -7.79 -32.18 29.33
C ALA A 9 -7.18 -30.86 29.81
N LEU A 10 -5.86 -30.74 29.66
CA LEU A 10 -5.12 -29.50 29.86
C LEU A 10 -5.52 -28.52 28.75
N ALA A 11 -6.59 -27.76 28.98
CA ALA A 11 -6.98 -26.66 28.11
C ALA A 11 -5.96 -25.52 28.28
N LEU A 12 -4.84 -25.61 27.56
CA LEU A 12 -3.97 -24.47 27.26
C LEU A 12 -4.79 -23.49 26.42
N VAL A 13 -5.49 -22.59 27.11
CA VAL A 13 -6.16 -21.45 26.53
C VAL A 13 -5.07 -20.56 25.92
N SER A 14 -4.80 -20.79 24.64
CA SER A 14 -3.95 -19.97 23.78
C SER A 14 -4.66 -18.65 23.45
N ALA A 15 -5.07 -17.89 24.47
CA ALA A 15 -5.80 -16.63 24.32
C ALA A 15 -4.90 -15.38 24.24
N CYS A 16 -3.57 -15.54 24.21
CA CYS A 16 -2.66 -14.38 24.16
C CYS A 16 -2.23 -13.96 22.75
N ALA A 17 -2.69 -14.62 21.67
CA ALA A 17 -2.18 -14.34 20.32
C ALA A 17 -3.04 -13.38 19.48
N GLN A 18 -4.26 -13.03 19.89
CA GLN A 18 -5.05 -12.04 19.18
C GLN A 18 -4.93 -10.69 19.88
N ALA A 19 -3.78 -10.03 19.71
CA ALA A 19 -3.72 -8.60 19.90
C ALA A 19 -4.73 -7.98 18.93
N GLY A 20 -5.86 -7.51 19.45
CA GLY A 20 -6.81 -6.73 18.68
C GLY A 20 -6.14 -5.47 18.11
N PRO A 21 -6.75 -4.81 17.10
CA PRO A 21 -6.26 -3.52 16.62
C PRO A 21 -6.03 -2.57 17.80
N SER A 22 -4.87 -1.91 17.79
CA SER A 22 -4.50 -0.95 18.83
C SER A 22 -5.61 0.09 18.98
N SER A 23 -5.90 0.54 20.20
CA SER A 23 -6.85 1.64 20.40
C SER A 23 -6.50 2.90 19.60
N ARG A 24 -5.23 3.04 19.20
CA ARG A 24 -4.72 4.12 18.33
C ARG A 24 -5.07 3.98 16.85
N THR A 25 -5.46 2.79 16.40
CA THR A 25 -5.84 2.52 15.00
C THR A 25 -7.34 2.42 14.82
N LEU A 26 -8.10 2.45 15.92
CA LEU A 26 -9.55 2.37 15.97
C LEU A 26 -10.16 3.78 15.96
N HIS A 27 -11.06 4.04 15.01
CA HIS A 27 -11.76 5.30 14.86
C HIS A 27 -13.24 5.07 14.52
N TYR A 28 -14.12 5.95 15.00
CA TYR A 28 -15.54 5.90 14.65
C TYR A 28 -15.81 6.69 13.37
N ILE A 29 -16.40 6.03 12.36
CA ILE A 29 -16.93 6.64 11.13
C ILE A 29 -18.42 6.29 11.05
N ASP A 30 -19.30 7.29 11.03
CA ASP A 30 -20.75 7.09 11.02
C ASP A 30 -21.26 6.10 12.08
N LYS A 31 -20.74 6.23 13.31
CA LYS A 31 -21.01 5.32 14.46
C LYS A 31 -20.53 3.87 14.27
N THR A 32 -19.81 3.58 13.19
CA THR A 32 -19.13 2.31 12.95
C THR A 32 -17.70 2.41 13.46
N LEU A 33 -17.28 1.47 14.31
CA LEU A 33 -15.90 1.37 14.73
C LEU A 33 -15.08 0.72 13.61
N VAL A 34 -14.17 1.48 13.01
CA VAL A 34 -13.31 1.05 11.91
C VAL A 34 -11.86 1.06 12.39
N SER A 35 -11.09 0.05 11.98
CA SER A 35 -9.63 0.05 12.17
C SER A 35 -8.97 0.52 10.89
N THR A 36 -8.29 1.66 10.93
CA THR A 36 -7.43 2.12 9.83
C THR A 36 -5.98 1.79 10.19
N PRO A 37 -5.27 0.98 9.38
CA PRO A 37 -3.85 0.77 9.57
C PRO A 37 -3.13 2.13 9.59
N PRO A 38 -2.25 2.38 10.56
CA PRO A 38 -1.50 3.62 10.60
C PRO A 38 -0.51 3.60 9.43
N VAL A 39 -0.58 4.59 8.55
CA VAL A 39 0.45 4.82 7.52
C VAL A 39 1.79 5.02 8.23
N ASP A 40 2.87 4.40 7.75
CA ASP A 40 4.19 4.62 8.34
C ASP A 40 4.57 6.10 8.19
N HIS A 41 4.67 6.81 9.31
CA HIS A 41 4.99 8.24 9.33
C HIS A 41 6.28 8.60 8.58
N ARG A 42 7.24 7.66 8.47
CA ARG A 42 8.46 7.85 7.70
C ARG A 42 8.20 7.75 6.20
N ALA A 43 7.28 6.87 5.78
CA ALA A 43 6.78 6.83 4.41
C ALA A 43 6.14 8.17 4.05
N TYR A 44 5.27 8.68 4.94
CA TYR A 44 4.61 9.97 4.75
C TYR A 44 5.62 11.13 4.69
N ALA A 45 6.60 11.18 5.59
CA ALA A 45 7.64 12.21 5.57
C ALA A 45 8.46 12.21 4.28
N ALA A 46 8.84 11.02 3.79
CA ALA A 46 9.55 10.87 2.51
C ALA A 46 8.67 11.26 1.32
N TYR A 47 7.39 10.87 1.32
CA TYR A 47 6.42 11.30 0.31
C TYR A 47 6.28 12.83 0.26
N MET A 48 6.18 13.49 1.41
CA MET A 48 6.13 14.96 1.46
C MET A 48 7.39 15.61 0.90
N GLN A 49 8.58 15.02 1.13
CA GLN A 49 9.81 15.50 0.49
C GLN A 49 9.82 15.28 -1.02
N ALA A 50 9.20 14.21 -1.52
CA ALA A 50 9.01 14.00 -2.95
C ALA A 50 8.11 15.08 -3.56
N GLN A 51 6.98 15.41 -2.90
CA GLN A 51 6.07 16.48 -3.35
C GLN A 51 6.76 17.84 -3.38
N LEU A 52 7.50 18.21 -2.33
CA LEU A 52 8.28 19.46 -2.31
C LEU A 52 9.29 19.55 -3.46
N ALA A 53 9.90 18.43 -3.85
CA ALA A 53 10.81 18.39 -4.99
C ALA A 53 10.07 18.52 -6.34
N LEU A 54 8.83 17.99 -6.44
CA LEU A 54 7.97 18.12 -7.62
C LEU A 54 7.39 19.52 -7.81
N ASP A 55 7.13 20.23 -6.70
CA ASP A 55 6.58 21.58 -6.64
C ASP A 55 7.65 22.68 -6.77
N ALA A 56 8.94 22.31 -6.74
CA ALA A 56 10.03 23.24 -6.96
C ALA A 56 9.98 23.85 -8.38
N ASP A 57 10.62 25.01 -8.55
CA ASP A 57 10.70 25.70 -9.85
C ASP A 57 12.17 25.96 -10.25
N PRO A 58 12.73 25.19 -11.20
CA PRO A 58 12.11 24.05 -11.88
C PRO A 58 12.02 22.80 -10.97
N PRO A 59 11.16 21.83 -11.29
CA PRO A 59 11.02 20.59 -10.50
C PRO A 59 12.31 19.75 -10.46
N ASP A 60 12.68 19.29 -9.26
CA ASP A 60 13.79 18.34 -9.07
C ASP A 60 13.28 16.90 -9.12
N LEU A 61 13.11 16.39 -10.34
CA LEU A 61 12.59 15.04 -10.58
C LEU A 61 13.51 13.93 -10.03
N GLY A 62 14.83 14.17 -9.98
CA GLY A 62 15.79 13.22 -9.44
C GLY A 62 15.63 13.06 -7.93
N ARG A 63 15.52 14.18 -7.22
CA ARG A 63 15.20 14.17 -5.79
C ARG A 63 13.82 13.59 -5.52
N ALA A 64 12.81 13.95 -6.32
CA ALA A 64 11.48 13.38 -6.18
C ALA A 64 11.50 11.84 -6.28
N LEU A 65 12.22 11.29 -7.26
CA LEU A 65 12.38 9.85 -7.43
C LEU A 65 13.09 9.19 -6.24
N GLN A 66 14.16 9.81 -5.73
CA GLN A 66 14.86 9.30 -4.54
C GLN A 66 13.96 9.26 -3.30
N GLN A 67 13.13 10.29 -3.12
CA GLN A 67 12.24 10.40 -1.97
C GLN A 67 11.04 9.46 -2.07
N ILE A 68 10.46 9.27 -3.25
CA ILE A 68 9.38 8.29 -3.42
C ILE A 68 9.89 6.84 -3.27
N ASP A 69 11.12 6.55 -3.72
CA ASP A 69 11.77 5.25 -3.47
C ASP A 69 12.02 5.03 -1.97
N LEU A 70 12.34 6.10 -1.21
CA LEU A 70 12.43 6.03 0.25
C LEU A 70 11.07 5.76 0.90
N ALA A 71 10.02 6.44 0.44
CA ALA A 71 8.66 6.20 0.94
C ALA A 71 8.26 4.73 0.74
N LEU A 72 8.53 4.19 -0.45
CA LEU A 72 8.29 2.79 -0.79
C LEU A 72 9.14 1.79 0.01
N ARG A 73 10.27 2.20 0.62
CA ARG A 73 11.01 1.33 1.55
C ARG A 73 10.26 1.13 2.86
N TYR A 74 9.49 2.12 3.29
CA TYR A 74 8.70 2.08 4.52
C TYR A 74 7.31 1.49 4.30
N ASP A 75 6.70 1.77 3.14
CA ASP A 75 5.38 1.25 2.75
C ASP A 75 5.44 0.70 1.32
N ARG A 76 5.59 -0.62 1.21
CA ARG A 76 5.93 -1.29 -0.07
C ARG A 76 4.71 -1.62 -0.92
N ASP A 77 3.53 -1.61 -0.32
CA ASP A 77 2.26 -2.03 -0.89
C ASP A 77 1.27 -0.90 -1.06
N ASP A 78 1.62 0.35 -0.71
CA ASP A 78 0.78 1.51 -1.00
C ASP A 78 0.67 1.80 -2.52
N PRO A 79 -0.53 1.64 -3.13
CA PRO A 79 -0.73 1.95 -4.55
C PRO A 79 -0.56 3.43 -4.88
N HIS A 80 -0.77 4.34 -3.93
CA HIS A 80 -0.52 5.77 -4.10
C HIS A 80 0.95 6.04 -4.38
N LEU A 81 1.85 5.51 -3.56
CA LEU A 81 3.29 5.72 -3.72
C LEU A 81 3.82 5.14 -5.04
N TRP A 82 3.32 3.97 -5.45
CA TRP A 82 3.64 3.39 -6.75
C TRP A 82 3.11 4.23 -7.93
N THR A 83 1.94 4.86 -7.78
CA THR A 83 1.38 5.75 -8.80
C THR A 83 2.24 7.01 -8.92
N THR A 84 2.55 7.67 -7.81
CA THR A 84 3.42 8.85 -7.78
C THR A 84 4.79 8.57 -8.38
N ARG A 85 5.38 7.40 -8.07
CA ARG A 85 6.65 6.98 -8.68
C ARG A 85 6.53 6.88 -10.21
N GLY A 86 5.45 6.27 -10.71
CA GLY A 86 5.21 6.16 -12.14
C GLY A 86 5.02 7.50 -12.84
N GLU A 87 4.35 8.46 -12.19
CA GLU A 87 4.22 9.84 -12.71
C GLU A 87 5.57 10.56 -12.77
N ILE A 88 6.41 10.39 -11.75
CA ILE A 88 7.78 10.95 -11.73
C ILE A 88 8.61 10.36 -12.87
N GLU A 89 8.57 9.04 -13.06
CA GLU A 89 9.28 8.34 -14.13
C GLU A 89 8.81 8.77 -15.52
N LEU A 90 7.50 8.99 -15.69
CA LEU A 90 6.93 9.51 -16.92
C LEU A 90 7.43 10.93 -17.21
N ARG A 91 7.50 11.80 -16.20
CA ARG A 91 8.06 13.16 -16.32
C ARG A 91 9.56 13.15 -16.62
N LEU A 92 10.29 12.12 -16.19
CA LEU A 92 11.69 11.88 -16.53
C LEU A 92 11.88 11.30 -17.94
N GLY A 93 10.79 10.86 -18.60
CA GLY A 93 10.83 10.24 -19.92
C GLY A 93 11.07 8.73 -19.92
N ASP A 94 11.19 8.09 -18.75
CA ASP A 94 11.32 6.64 -18.63
C ASP A 94 9.93 5.97 -18.62
N VAL A 95 9.34 5.88 -19.82
CA VAL A 95 8.01 5.33 -20.03
C VAL A 95 7.92 3.86 -19.60
N ASP A 96 8.99 3.08 -19.79
CA ASP A 96 9.00 1.67 -19.41
C ASP A 96 9.00 1.49 -17.89
N ALA A 97 9.74 2.33 -17.16
CA ALA A 97 9.70 2.34 -15.71
C ALA A 97 8.33 2.79 -15.19
N ALA A 98 7.76 3.85 -15.78
CA ALA A 98 6.41 4.31 -15.45
C ALA A 98 5.36 3.20 -15.62
N ARG A 99 5.45 2.39 -16.68
CA ARG A 99 4.58 1.23 -16.89
C ARG A 99 4.71 0.18 -15.79
N ARG A 100 5.94 -0.13 -15.36
CA ARG A 100 6.20 -1.08 -14.26
C ARG A 100 5.63 -0.56 -12.94
N SER A 101 5.83 0.71 -12.63
CA SER A 101 5.26 1.39 -11.46
C SER A 101 3.73 1.38 -11.48
N SER A 102 3.10 1.75 -12.59
CA SER A 102 1.65 1.74 -12.75
C SER A 102 1.06 0.31 -12.59
N ALA A 103 1.70 -0.70 -13.18
CA ALA A 103 1.29 -2.09 -13.02
C ALA A 103 1.43 -2.57 -11.56
N ARG A 104 2.43 -2.08 -10.82
CA ARG A 104 2.60 -2.38 -9.40
C ARG A 104 1.53 -1.70 -8.55
N ALA A 105 1.21 -0.44 -8.84
CA ALA A 105 0.10 0.28 -8.20
C ALA A 105 -1.23 -0.46 -8.37
N LEU A 106 -1.57 -0.86 -9.60
CA LEU A 106 -2.79 -1.63 -9.89
C LEU A 106 -2.80 -3.03 -9.29
N ALA A 107 -1.63 -3.62 -9.02
CA ALA A 107 -1.57 -4.91 -8.34
C ALA A 107 -1.97 -4.81 -6.85
N PHE A 108 -1.68 -3.68 -6.21
CA PHE A 108 -2.05 -3.43 -4.81
C PHE A 108 -3.40 -2.74 -4.65
N GLY A 109 -3.76 -1.88 -5.60
CA GLY A 109 -5.06 -1.21 -5.68
C GLY A 109 -5.66 -1.32 -7.09
N PRO A 110 -6.31 -2.45 -7.44
CA PRO A 110 -6.86 -2.66 -8.78
C PRO A 110 -7.91 -1.63 -9.20
N GLU A 111 -8.60 -1.03 -8.22
CA GLU A 111 -9.63 -0.02 -8.40
C GLU A 111 -9.15 1.36 -7.94
N TYR A 112 -7.85 1.55 -7.69
CA TYR A 112 -7.29 2.83 -7.26
C TYR A 112 -7.35 3.84 -8.43
N PRO A 113 -8.19 4.89 -8.35
CA PRO A 113 -8.48 5.73 -9.51
C PRO A 113 -7.25 6.43 -10.12
N PRO A 114 -6.31 6.99 -9.33
CA PRO A 114 -5.10 7.58 -9.89
C PRO A 114 -4.24 6.58 -10.66
N ALA A 115 -4.09 5.33 -10.18
CA ALA A 115 -3.36 4.29 -10.90
C ALA A 115 -4.04 3.91 -12.23
N LEU A 116 -5.38 3.84 -12.24
CA LEU A 116 -6.16 3.59 -13.46
C LEU A 116 -6.00 4.73 -14.47
N GLN A 117 -5.97 5.98 -14.01
CA GLN A 117 -5.73 7.14 -14.86
C GLN A 117 -4.32 7.12 -15.47
N LEU A 118 -3.29 6.84 -14.66
CA LEU A 118 -1.93 6.68 -15.14
C LEU A 118 -1.81 5.52 -16.13
N ALA A 119 -2.45 4.39 -15.85
CA ALA A 119 -2.48 3.24 -16.75
C ALA A 119 -3.14 3.59 -18.09
N ALA A 120 -4.25 4.33 -18.08
CA ALA A 120 -4.92 4.80 -19.29
C ALA A 120 -4.02 5.75 -20.10
N GLN A 121 -3.33 6.68 -19.44
CA GLN A 121 -2.34 7.56 -20.08
C GLN A 121 -1.20 6.76 -20.72
N LEU A 122 -0.77 5.68 -20.07
CA LEU A 122 0.25 4.76 -20.57
C LEU A 122 -0.31 3.72 -21.54
N GLN A 123 -1.61 3.70 -21.86
CA GLN A 123 -2.23 2.67 -22.72
C GLN A 123 -2.03 1.23 -22.17
N LEU A 124 -2.06 1.06 -20.84
CA LEU A 124 -2.01 -0.24 -20.18
C LEU A 124 -3.42 -0.78 -19.94
N PRO A 125 -3.61 -2.12 -19.93
CA PRO A 125 -4.87 -2.72 -19.51
C PRO A 125 -5.17 -2.38 -18.04
N GLY A 126 -6.44 -2.12 -17.72
CA GLY A 126 -6.87 -1.74 -16.39
C GLY A 126 -6.66 -2.83 -15.32
N GLY A 127 -6.73 -2.44 -14.04
CA GLY A 127 -6.32 -3.27 -12.90
C GLY A 127 -7.00 -4.63 -12.79
N ARG A 128 -8.27 -4.76 -13.19
CA ARG A 128 -9.02 -6.04 -13.16
C ARG A 128 -8.37 -7.10 -14.07
N GLN A 129 -7.85 -6.71 -15.23
CA GLN A 129 -7.17 -7.62 -16.16
C GLN A 129 -5.75 -7.98 -15.68
N VAL A 130 -5.05 -7.05 -15.02
CA VAL A 130 -3.71 -7.28 -14.46
C VAL A 130 -3.77 -8.30 -13.30
N ALA A 131 -4.81 -8.21 -12.46
CA ALA A 131 -5.05 -9.18 -11.40
C ALA A 131 -5.34 -10.59 -11.96
N GLU A 132 -6.18 -10.70 -12.98
CA GLU A 132 -6.52 -11.96 -13.64
C GLU A 132 -5.34 -12.59 -14.40
N ALA A 133 -4.46 -11.79 -14.98
CA ALA A 133 -3.27 -12.27 -15.69
C ALA A 133 -2.21 -12.89 -14.75
N ARG A 134 -2.23 -12.54 -13.46
CA ARG A 134 -1.31 -13.08 -12.45
C ARG A 134 -1.81 -14.33 -11.73
N ALA A 135 -3.11 -14.63 -11.85
CA ALA A 135 -3.72 -15.80 -11.24
C ALA A 135 -3.64 -17.06 -12.13
N ARG A 136 -2.97 -16.97 -13.29
CA ARG A 136 -2.73 -18.07 -14.25
C ARG A 136 -1.24 -18.39 -14.29
#